data_AF-A0ABD0S0Q2-F1
#
_entry.id   AF-A0ABD0S0Q2-F1
#
_cell.length_a   1.000
_cell.length_b   1.000
_cell.length_c   1.000
_cell.angle_alpha   90.00
_cell.angle_beta   90.00
_cell.angle_gamma   90.00
#
_symmetry.space_group_name_H-M   'P 1'
#
loop_
_entity.id
_entity.type
_entity.pdbx_description
1 polymer ?
#
loop_
_entity_poly.entity_id
_entity_poly.type
_entity_poly.pdbx_seq_one_letter_code
_entity_poly.pdbx_strand_id
1 'polypeptide(L)'
;PVPKPVIQIDRSDKNPDVVDLICEYSETIIWKNSAGKILKGSPHNRTGEFITVENKRNPDNYYTCTLKNAMNEETSDPVYERDLFK
;
A
#
# COMPACT_ATOMS: atom_id res chain seq x y z
N PRO A 1 3.70 15.86 13.97
CA PRO A 1 4.45 14.69 13.45
C PRO A 1 3.50 13.73 12.75
N VAL A 2 3.84 13.29 11.54
CA VAL A 2 3.05 12.28 10.83
C VAL A 2 3.31 10.93 11.52
N PRO A 3 2.29 10.10 11.79
CA PRO A 3 2.52 8.76 12.31
C PRO A 3 3.15 7.87 11.22
N LYS A 4 3.91 6.85 11.64
CA LYS A 4 4.33 5.82 10.68
C LYS A 4 3.10 5.08 10.14
N PRO A 5 2.83 5.11 8.82
CA PRO A 5 1.65 4.46 8.27
C PRO A 5 1.74 2.94 8.36
N VAL A 6 0.60 2.29 8.56
CA VAL A 6 0.44 0.84 8.51
C VAL A 6 -0.43 0.48 7.31
N ILE A 7 0.03 -0.49 6.51
CA ILE A 7 -0.73 -1.03 5.39
C ILE A 7 -1.62 -2.15 5.92
N GLN A 8 -2.93 -2.04 5.69
CA GLN A 8 -3.87 -3.14 5.90
C GLN A 8 -3.93 -3.99 4.63
N ILE A 9 -4.08 -5.31 4.80
CA ILE A 9 -4.11 -6.28 3.70
C ILE A 9 -5.51 -6.88 3.64
N ASP A 10 -6.23 -6.61 2.56
CA ASP A 10 -7.54 -7.19 2.28
C ASP A 10 -7.42 -8.21 1.14
N ARG A 11 -7.70 -9.48 1.45
CA ARG A 11 -7.54 -10.60 0.50
C ARG A 11 -8.89 -10.98 -0.06
N SER A 12 -8.96 -11.15 -1.38
CA SER A 12 -10.18 -11.64 -2.02
C SER A 12 -10.36 -13.13 -1.79
N ASP A 13 -11.51 -13.55 -1.27
CA ASP A 13 -11.90 -14.96 -1.22
C ASP A 13 -12.15 -15.57 -2.62
N LYS A 14 -12.34 -14.72 -3.64
CA LYS A 14 -12.68 -15.15 -5.00
C LYS A 14 -11.47 -15.31 -5.90
N ASN A 15 -10.43 -14.50 -5.69
CA ASN A 15 -9.23 -14.53 -6.51
C ASN A 15 -7.98 -14.43 -5.62
N PRO A 16 -7.27 -15.55 -5.38
CA PRO A 16 -6.07 -15.55 -4.54
C PRO A 16 -4.89 -14.81 -5.16
N ASP A 17 -4.92 -14.52 -6.47
CA ASP A 17 -3.87 -13.77 -7.17
C ASP A 17 -4.07 -12.25 -7.11
N VAL A 18 -5.11 -11.77 -6.39
CA VAL A 18 -5.44 -10.35 -6.24
C VAL A 18 -5.63 -9.99 -4.77
N VAL A 19 -4.93 -8.94 -4.33
CA VAL A 19 -4.99 -8.43 -2.96
C VAL A 19 -5.11 -6.91 -3.00
N ASP A 20 -5.97 -6.35 -2.15
CA ASP A 20 -6.06 -4.91 -1.95
C ASP A 20 -5.17 -4.51 -0.76
N LEU A 21 -4.31 -3.51 -0.97
CA LEU A 21 -3.50 -2.89 0.06
C LEU A 21 -4.10 -1.54 0.40
N ILE A 22 -4.43 -1.33 1.66
CA ILE A 22 -5.17 -0.15 2.12
C ILE A 22 -4.29 0.66 3.06
N CYS A 23 -4.28 1.98 2.89
CA CYS A 23 -3.62 2.94 3.77
C CYS A 23 -4.67 3.97 4.22
N GLU A 24 -5.14 3.86 5.46
CA GLU A 24 -6.26 4.67 5.99
C GLU A 24 -5.76 5.87 6.81
N TYR A 25 -5.40 6.95 6.12
CA TYR A 25 -4.97 8.20 6.75
C TYR A 25 -5.59 9.42 6.04
N SER A 26 -5.63 10.55 6.74
CA SER A 26 -6.18 11.81 6.22
C SER A 26 -5.18 12.63 5.41
N GLU A 27 -3.90 12.36 5.60
CA GLU A 27 -2.77 12.97 4.92
C GLU A 27 -2.72 12.59 3.44
N THR A 28 -1.91 13.29 2.65
CA THR A 28 -1.65 12.88 1.27
C THR A 28 -0.93 11.54 1.29
N ILE A 29 -1.49 10.56 0.59
CA ILE A 29 -0.93 9.22 0.45
C ILE A 29 -0.16 9.11 -0.85
N ILE A 30 1.03 8.53 -0.79
CA ILE A 30 1.87 8.22 -1.94
C ILE A 30 2.20 6.74 -1.89
N TRP A 31 1.62 5.97 -2.81
CA TRP A 31 1.95 4.56 -2.99
C TRP A 31 3.20 4.40 -3.84
N LYS A 32 4.14 3.54 -3.42
CA LYS A 32 5.32 3.16 -4.20
C LYS A 32 5.53 1.66 -4.21
N ASN A 33 6.03 1.13 -5.32
CA ASN A 33 6.53 -0.24 -5.39
C ASN A 33 8.06 -0.31 -5.17
N SER A 34 8.62 -1.52 -5.23
CA SER A 34 10.06 -1.78 -5.06
C SER A 34 10.97 -1.06 -6.07
N ALA A 35 10.46 -0.73 -7.25
CA ALA A 35 11.18 0.06 -8.26
C ALA A 35 11.12 1.58 -8.00
N GLY A 36 10.49 2.02 -6.91
CA GLY A 36 10.25 3.43 -6.60
C GLY A 36 9.17 4.08 -7.47
N LYS A 37 8.43 3.30 -8.28
CA LYS A 37 7.36 3.82 -9.14
C LYS A 37 6.17 4.23 -8.27
N ILE A 38 5.69 5.46 -8.47
CA ILE A 38 4.46 5.94 -7.86
C ILE A 38 3.26 5.22 -8.50
N LEU A 39 2.40 4.65 -7.64
CA LEU A 39 1.19 3.97 -8.05
C LEU A 39 -0.02 4.87 -7.81
N LYS A 40 -1.03 4.76 -8.68
CA LYS A 40 -2.28 5.49 -8.51
C LYS A 40 -3.15 4.73 -7.51
N GLY A 41 -3.39 5.33 -6.34
CA GLY A 41 -4.38 4.86 -5.39
C GLY A 41 -5.80 5.17 -5.83
N SER A 42 -6.74 4.41 -5.29
CA SER A 42 -8.18 4.65 -5.38
C SER A 42 -8.70 5.07 -4.00
N PRO A 43 -9.68 5.98 -3.91
CA PRO A 43 -10.26 6.38 -2.62
C PRO A 43 -10.78 5.19 -1.84
N HIS A 44 -10.48 5.13 -0.54
CA HIS A 44 -11.02 4.13 0.38
C HIS A 44 -11.84 4.83 1.48
N ASN A 45 -13.10 4.43 1.67
CA ASN A 45 -13.99 4.98 2.70
C ASN A 45 -14.03 6.53 2.74
N ARG A 46 -14.10 7.11 3.95
CA ARG A 46 -14.09 8.57 4.18
C ARG A 46 -12.67 9.15 4.20
N THR A 47 -11.65 8.31 4.43
CA THR A 47 -10.24 8.69 4.53
C THR A 47 -9.37 7.54 4.04
N GLY A 48 -8.33 7.86 3.29
CA GLY A 48 -7.36 6.89 2.83
C GLY A 48 -7.48 6.51 1.36
N GLU A 49 -6.56 5.65 0.95
CA GLU A 49 -6.49 5.10 -0.39
C GLU A 49 -6.16 3.62 -0.34
N PHE A 50 -6.56 2.90 -1.38
CA PHE A 50 -6.14 1.54 -1.61
C PHE A 50 -5.53 1.36 -3.00
N ILE A 51 -4.68 0.35 -3.14
CA ILE A 51 -4.21 -0.16 -4.42
C ILE A 51 -4.56 -1.65 -4.54
N THR A 52 -5.01 -2.05 -5.71
CA THR A 52 -5.15 -3.46 -6.05
C THR A 52 -3.83 -3.95 -6.64
N VAL A 53 -3.28 -5.01 -6.08
CA VAL A 53 -2.03 -5.63 -6.54
C VAL A 53 -2.30 -7.06 -7.01
N GLU A 54 -1.68 -7.40 -8.14
CA GLU A 54 -1.74 -8.73 -8.73
C GLU A 54 -0.44 -9.48 -8.45
N ASN A 55 -0.53 -10.81 -8.29
CA ASN A 55 0.60 -11.68 -8.08
C ASN A 55 1.54 -11.69 -9.30
N LYS A 56 2.70 -11.03 -9.20
CA LYS A 56 3.70 -11.03 -10.27
C LYS A 56 4.69 -12.17 -10.17
N ARG A 57 4.51 -13.07 -9.21
CA ARG A 57 5.43 -14.17 -8.89
C ARG A 57 6.85 -13.66 -8.63
N ASN A 58 6.97 -12.46 -8.05
CA ASN A 58 8.25 -11.89 -7.69
C ASN A 58 8.28 -11.63 -6.17
N PRO A 59 8.86 -12.54 -5.36
CA PRO A 59 8.84 -12.46 -3.91
C PRO A 59 9.59 -11.24 -3.34
N ASP A 60 10.45 -10.60 -4.13
CA ASP A 60 11.19 -9.40 -3.75
C ASP A 60 10.45 -8.11 -4.15
N ASN A 61 9.38 -8.19 -4.93
CA ASN A 61 8.52 -7.03 -5.15
C ASN A 61 7.78 -6.70 -3.86
N TYR A 62 7.69 -5.41 -3.56
CA TYR A 62 7.06 -4.91 -2.35
C TYR A 62 6.38 -3.58 -2.59
N TYR A 63 5.51 -3.22 -1.66
CA TYR A 63 4.71 -2.00 -1.70
C TYR A 63 4.87 -1.22 -0.40
N THR A 64 4.85 0.10 -0.50
CA THR A 64 4.92 1.03 0.63
C THR A 64 3.89 2.13 0.47
N CYS A 65 3.38 2.61 1.59
CA CYS A 65 2.56 3.82 1.69
C CYS A 65 3.38 4.90 2.38
N THR A 66 3.52 6.07 1.76
CA THR A 66 4.12 7.26 2.38
C THR A 66 3.01 8.27 2.67
N LEU A 67 2.97 8.75 3.90
CA LEU A 67 2.13 9.89 4.30
C LEU A 67 2.93 11.17 4.20
N LYS A 68 2.37 12.18 3.54
CA LYS A 68 2.98 13.49 3.38
C LYS A 68 2.06 14.58 3.90
N ASN A 69 2.60 15.46 4.73
CA ASN A 69 1.96 16.73 5.08
C ASN A 69 2.91 17.91 4.87
N ALA A 70 2.52 19.11 5.28
CA ALA A 70 3.31 20.33 5.06
C ALA A 70 4.67 20.36 5.77
N MET A 71 4.89 19.51 6.78
CA MET A 71 6.08 19.54 7.63
C MET A 71 6.95 18.29 7.46
N ASN A 72 6.34 17.11 7.42
CA ASN A 72 7.04 15.83 7.51
C ASN A 72 6.49 14.81 6.50
N GLU A 73 7.30 13.78 6.24
CA GLU A 73 6.92 12.57 5.53
C GLU A 73 7.26 11.35 6.38
N GLU A 74 6.40 10.34 6.38
CA GLU A 74 6.66 9.05 7.02
C GLU A 74 6.23 7.91 6.11
N THR A 75 7.02 6.83 6.09
CA THR A 75 6.80 5.68 5.19
C THR A 75 6.58 4.40 5.97
N SER A 76 5.65 3.58 5.48
CA SER A 76 5.30 2.30 6.10
C SER A 76 6.47 1.32 6.03
N ASP A 77 6.38 0.25 6.83
CA ASP A 77 7.18 -0.93 6.52
C ASP A 77 6.76 -1.49 5.14
N PRO A 78 7.71 -2.08 4.38
CA PRO A 78 7.40 -2.68 3.09
C PRO A 78 6.58 -3.95 3.28
N VAL A 79 5.58 -4.14 2.41
CA VAL A 79 4.81 -5.38 2.32
C VAL A 79 5.21 -6.12 1.05
N TYR A 80 5.82 -7.29 1.22
CA TYR A 80 6.39 -8.09 0.12
C TYR A 80 5.34 -9.04 -0.50
N GLU A 81 5.44 -9.29 -1.81
CA GLU A 81 4.57 -10.24 -2.51
C GLU A 81 4.60 -11.64 -1.87
N ARG A 82 5.75 -12.07 -1.33
CA ARG A 82 5.90 -13.35 -0.62
C ARG A 82 4.96 -13.52 0.57
N ASP A 83 4.50 -12.41 1.15
CA ASP A 83 3.61 -12.37 2.32
C ASP A 83 2.14 -12.12 1.93
N LEU A 84 1.92 -11.56 0.73
CA LEU A 84 0.61 -11.24 0.18
C LEU A 84 -0.07 -12.47 -0.41
N PHE A 85 0.68 -13.20 -1.25
CA PHE A 85 0.19 -14.32 -2.05
C PHE A 85 0.83 -15.61 -1.53
N LYS A 86 0.03 -16.47 -0.90
CA LYS A 86 0.45 -17.75 -0.33
C LYS A 86 -0.30 -18.91 -0.97
#